data_AF-A0A1L7T7C0-F1
#
_entry.id   AF-A0A1L7T7C0-F1
#
_cell.length_a   1.000
_cell.length_b   1.000
_cell.length_c   1.000
_cell.angle_alpha   90.00
_cell.angle_beta   90.00
_cell.angle_gamma   90.00
#
_symmetry.space_group_name_H-M   'P 1'
#
loop_
_entity.id
_entity.type
_entity.pdbx_description
1 polymer ?
#
loop_
_entity_poly.entity_id
_entity_poly.type
_entity_poly.pdbx_seq_one_letter_code
_entity_poly.pdbx_strand_id
1 'polypeptide(L)'
;MRLINTRTLELHEFSSDDVPPYAILSHTWGAEEVTFQDWQNRRPAASKQGFLKIQNACSQSLSQNLGWLWVDTNCIDKTSSAELTEEINSMFEYYQKSEVCFAYLADVPTSSEDKNLLFSQIRASRWFTRGWTLQELIAPRHLVFYAADWSRIGKKEGPFADLIASITNIDTIYLSGVRNISSVSVAKRMSWLANRRTTRIEDMAYCMLGIFDINLSPIYGEGRRAFFRLQEEIIRTCNDHTIFCWEWNDDVPRDWASFLAPWPTVYRSAGDYEQLNSDGISVFSMTNAGLSIRLPVITAFGASHITVSSWFVMLQVAPAASATLKHQEVACLPVMGRRVGDFLYVTRLSYPPLPMTISRDHEASFKTESLIVMDRLSYPSRPMHLSRAGASLAMNRSVPGRRSRKVNHYTDVSDDNIITFIPIFVSPRLQGQWDFHNLYGGDIKPRSLLSAITLTTDADNIGVAAIVITRAGRVPVPEFYILLGVEKGKDSDYVTAKLVEAREAWSAEGLGKTMTQWRQRVATGRSAISGADYNDNLELAMVLGRSTDVIRSTRNYHFLCFYEGGVAHSAAKIARGRL
;
A
#
# COMPACT_ATOMS: atom_id res chain seq x y z
N MET A 1 -23.90 10.73 -28.59
CA MET A 1 -23.41 11.91 -27.85
C MET A 1 -24.35 13.10 -28.06
N ARG A 2 -24.64 13.88 -27.01
CA ARG A 2 -25.49 15.08 -27.10
C ARG A 2 -24.67 16.37 -26.94
N LEU A 3 -24.87 17.36 -27.81
CA LEU A 3 -24.13 18.63 -27.81
C LEU A 3 -25.08 19.83 -27.79
N ILE A 4 -24.61 20.94 -27.20
CA ILE A 4 -25.28 22.24 -27.20
C ILE A 4 -24.82 23.02 -28.43
N ASN A 5 -25.76 23.48 -29.24
CA ASN A 5 -25.48 24.49 -30.27
C ASN A 5 -25.14 25.81 -29.56
N THR A 6 -23.92 26.29 -29.73
CA THR A 6 -23.40 27.47 -29.01
C THR A 6 -24.11 28.79 -29.37
N ARG A 7 -24.85 28.83 -30.49
CA ARG A 7 -25.60 30.02 -30.94
C ARG A 7 -27.06 29.98 -30.50
N THR A 8 -27.73 28.85 -30.67
CA THR A 8 -29.17 28.69 -30.36
C THR A 8 -29.43 28.15 -28.95
N LEU A 9 -28.39 27.61 -28.31
CA LEU A 9 -28.41 26.87 -27.04
C LEU A 9 -29.25 25.58 -27.10
N GLU A 10 -29.67 25.13 -28.28
CA GLU A 10 -30.43 23.90 -28.48
C GLU A 10 -29.56 22.66 -28.33
N LEU A 11 -30.13 21.59 -27.78
CA LEU A 11 -29.46 20.30 -27.67
C LEU A 11 -29.71 19.50 -28.94
N HIS A 12 -28.65 18.94 -29.49
CA HIS A 12 -28.69 18.04 -30.65
C HIS A 12 -27.99 16.74 -30.30
N GLU A 13 -28.52 15.65 -30.83
CA GLU A 13 -27.98 14.31 -30.65
C GLU A 13 -27.26 13.87 -31.93
N PHE A 14 -26.08 13.27 -31.73
CA PHE A 14 -25.21 12.80 -32.77
C PHE A 14 -24.83 11.33 -32.52
N SER A 15 -24.87 10.54 -33.59
CA SER A 15 -24.22 9.23 -33.70
C SER A 15 -22.72 9.36 -33.51
N SER A 16 -22.06 8.28 -33.06
CA SER A 16 -20.60 8.23 -32.83
C SER A 16 -19.77 8.69 -34.04
N ASP A 17 -20.26 8.40 -35.24
CA ASP A 17 -19.52 8.63 -36.49
C ASP A 17 -19.72 10.04 -37.07
N ASP A 18 -20.70 10.78 -36.55
CA ASP A 18 -21.14 12.08 -37.09
C ASP A 18 -20.98 13.24 -36.08
N VAL A 19 -20.15 13.05 -35.04
CA VAL A 19 -19.93 14.08 -34.03
C VAL A 19 -19.09 15.23 -34.63
N PRO A 20 -19.64 16.46 -34.73
CA PRO A 20 -18.91 17.61 -35.27
C PRO A 20 -17.85 18.10 -34.27
N PRO A 21 -16.82 18.87 -34.69
CA PRO A 21 -15.87 19.48 -33.77
C PRO A 21 -16.55 20.30 -32.67
N TYR A 22 -16.15 20.07 -31.41
CA TYR A 22 -16.81 20.65 -30.23
C TYR A 22 -15.80 21.07 -29.15
N ALA A 23 -16.20 22.05 -28.34
CA ALA A 23 -15.58 22.36 -27.06
C ALA A 23 -16.20 21.53 -25.95
N ILE A 24 -15.48 21.32 -24.84
CA ILE A 24 -15.99 20.61 -23.67
C ILE A 24 -15.74 21.42 -22.39
N LEU A 25 -16.72 21.48 -21.48
CA LEU A 25 -16.60 22.19 -20.21
C LEU A 25 -16.30 21.22 -19.05
N SER A 26 -15.10 21.35 -18.47
CA SER A 26 -14.70 20.72 -17.22
C SER A 26 -14.98 21.67 -16.05
N HIS A 27 -15.69 21.20 -15.02
CA HIS A 27 -16.01 22.02 -13.87
C HIS A 27 -16.38 21.19 -12.62
N THR A 28 -16.35 21.82 -11.45
CA THR A 28 -16.93 21.22 -10.24
C THR A 28 -18.36 21.69 -10.05
N TRP A 29 -19.29 20.77 -9.83
CA TRP A 29 -20.71 21.11 -9.65
C TRP A 29 -20.93 22.05 -8.46
N GLY A 30 -21.70 23.12 -8.69
CA GLY A 30 -22.19 24.06 -7.68
C GLY A 30 -23.61 23.75 -7.20
N ALA A 31 -24.21 24.67 -6.45
CA ALA A 31 -25.57 24.50 -5.90
C ALA A 31 -26.68 24.66 -6.96
N GLU A 32 -26.45 25.50 -7.98
CA GLU A 32 -27.45 25.86 -8.99
C GLU A 32 -27.05 25.36 -10.39
N GLU A 33 -26.62 24.09 -10.47
CA GLU A 33 -26.36 23.46 -11.76
C GLU A 33 -27.63 23.27 -12.59
N VAL A 34 -27.47 23.26 -13.91
CA VAL A 34 -28.58 23.10 -14.85
C VAL A 34 -28.57 21.67 -15.37
N THR A 35 -29.63 20.93 -15.07
CA THR A 35 -29.82 19.56 -15.54
C THR A 35 -30.28 19.52 -17.00
N PHE A 36 -30.30 18.33 -17.60
CA PHE A 36 -30.89 18.13 -18.93
C PHE A 36 -32.36 18.61 -18.97
N GLN A 37 -33.15 18.27 -17.96
CA GLN A 37 -34.56 18.66 -17.84
C GLN A 37 -34.75 20.17 -17.68
N ASP A 38 -33.89 20.82 -16.87
CA ASP A 38 -33.89 22.27 -16.75
C ASP A 38 -33.53 22.95 -18.09
N TRP A 39 -32.59 22.37 -18.85
CA TRP A 39 -32.15 22.94 -20.11
C TRP A 39 -33.20 22.83 -21.23
N GLN A 40 -34.05 21.81 -21.19
CA GLN A 40 -35.23 21.72 -22.05
C GLN A 40 -36.26 22.81 -21.71
N ASN A 41 -36.40 23.15 -20.43
CA ASN A 41 -37.31 24.20 -19.94
C ASN A 41 -36.55 25.46 -19.49
N ARG A 42 -35.97 26.19 -20.45
CA ARG A 42 -34.97 27.25 -20.15
C ARG A 42 -35.46 28.42 -19.30
N ARG A 43 -36.74 28.77 -19.32
CA ARG A 43 -37.25 29.97 -18.62
C ARG A 43 -36.93 29.97 -17.12
N PRO A 44 -37.28 28.92 -16.33
CA PRO A 44 -36.86 28.81 -14.94
C PRO A 44 -35.36 28.57 -14.76
N ALA A 45 -34.68 27.97 -15.74
CA ALA A 45 -33.25 27.71 -15.65
C ALA A 45 -32.38 28.96 -15.83
N ALA A 46 -32.87 29.97 -16.54
CA ALA A 46 -32.11 31.18 -16.89
C ALA A 46 -31.62 31.99 -15.67
N SER A 47 -32.27 31.86 -14.50
CA SER A 47 -31.83 32.50 -13.27
C SER A 47 -30.75 31.73 -12.51
N LYS A 48 -30.48 30.48 -12.87
CA LYS A 48 -29.49 29.63 -12.18
C LYS A 48 -28.06 30.04 -12.57
N GLN A 49 -27.15 30.09 -11.60
CA GLN A 49 -25.73 30.36 -11.89
C GLN A 49 -25.11 29.38 -12.90
N GLY A 50 -25.52 28.10 -12.88
CA GLY A 50 -25.07 27.10 -13.86
C GLY A 50 -25.43 27.46 -15.30
N PHE A 51 -26.54 28.18 -15.53
CA PHE A 51 -26.96 28.60 -16.86
C PHE A 51 -26.01 29.65 -17.42
N LEU A 52 -25.70 30.68 -16.63
CA LEU A 52 -24.74 31.73 -17.01
C LEU A 52 -23.36 31.15 -17.30
N LYS A 53 -22.90 30.20 -16.49
CA LYS A 53 -21.64 29.47 -16.73
C LYS A 53 -21.64 28.78 -18.10
N ILE A 54 -22.70 28.05 -18.46
CA ILE A 54 -22.80 27.37 -19.76
C ILE A 54 -22.88 28.38 -20.91
N GLN A 55 -23.59 29.50 -20.74
CA GLN A 55 -23.64 30.58 -21.74
C GLN A 55 -22.26 31.19 -21.98
N ASN A 56 -21.50 31.45 -20.92
CA ASN A 56 -20.14 31.97 -21.04
C ASN A 56 -19.22 30.94 -21.72
N ALA A 57 -19.37 29.65 -21.43
CA ALA A 57 -18.65 28.59 -22.14
C ALA A 57 -19.02 28.53 -23.63
N CYS A 58 -20.29 28.76 -24.00
CA CYS A 58 -20.72 28.89 -25.39
C CYS A 58 -20.05 30.10 -26.06
N SER A 59 -19.99 31.25 -25.37
CA SER A 59 -19.26 32.44 -25.86
C SER A 59 -17.77 32.16 -26.08
N GLN A 60 -17.11 31.44 -25.15
CA GLN A 60 -15.72 31.01 -25.34
C GLN A 60 -15.58 30.06 -26.55
N SER A 61 -16.51 29.13 -26.73
CA SER A 61 -16.52 28.20 -27.87
C SER A 61 -16.63 28.95 -29.20
N LEU A 62 -17.55 29.92 -29.29
CA LEU A 62 -17.72 30.76 -30.48
C LEU A 62 -16.49 31.58 -30.81
N SER A 63 -15.78 32.08 -29.79
CA SER A 63 -14.51 32.79 -30.00
C SER A 63 -13.40 31.92 -30.63
N GLN A 64 -13.55 30.60 -30.53
CA GLN A 64 -12.66 29.61 -31.15
C GLN A 64 -13.27 28.96 -32.40
N ASN A 65 -14.34 29.54 -32.95
CA ASN A 65 -15.08 29.03 -34.12
C ASN A 65 -15.70 27.63 -33.91
N LEU A 66 -15.99 27.24 -32.67
CA LEU A 66 -16.65 25.98 -32.36
C LEU A 66 -18.15 26.19 -32.19
N GLY A 67 -18.92 25.56 -33.09
CA GLY A 67 -20.38 25.63 -33.09
C GLY A 67 -21.04 24.81 -31.99
N TRP A 68 -20.31 23.89 -31.37
CA TRP A 68 -20.84 22.88 -30.45
C TRP A 68 -20.08 22.85 -29.13
N LEU A 69 -20.81 22.61 -28.04
CA LEU A 69 -20.28 22.50 -26.69
C LEU A 69 -20.88 21.27 -25.99
N TRP A 70 -20.05 20.50 -25.28
CA TRP A 70 -20.52 19.46 -24.36
C TRP A 70 -20.32 19.87 -22.91
N VAL A 71 -21.33 19.59 -22.07
CA VAL A 71 -21.28 19.79 -20.62
C VAL A 71 -22.02 18.64 -19.92
N ASP A 72 -21.37 17.96 -18.99
CA ASP A 72 -21.88 16.77 -18.29
C ASP A 72 -23.20 17.02 -17.54
N THR A 73 -23.46 18.23 -17.07
CA THR A 73 -24.66 18.57 -16.29
C THR A 73 -25.95 18.49 -17.10
N ASN A 74 -25.94 18.94 -18.35
CA ASN A 74 -27.13 19.06 -19.20
C ASN A 74 -27.05 18.31 -20.54
N CYS A 75 -25.89 17.80 -20.96
CA CYS A 75 -25.81 16.90 -22.11
C CYS A 75 -26.19 15.47 -21.77
N ILE A 76 -26.08 15.06 -20.49
CA ILE A 76 -26.40 13.71 -20.01
C ILE A 76 -27.77 13.70 -19.33
N ASP A 77 -28.68 12.84 -19.79
CA ASP A 77 -29.90 12.53 -19.06
C ASP A 77 -29.61 11.53 -17.94
N LYS A 78 -29.41 12.07 -16.73
CA LYS A 78 -29.12 11.29 -15.53
C LYS A 78 -30.31 10.48 -15.01
N THR A 79 -31.50 10.65 -15.59
CA THR A 79 -32.69 9.84 -15.26
C THR A 79 -32.73 8.52 -16.02
N SER A 80 -32.00 8.42 -17.13
CA SER A 80 -31.81 7.19 -17.90
C SER A 80 -30.58 6.44 -17.39
N SER A 81 -30.77 5.29 -16.74
CA SER A 81 -29.65 4.48 -16.24
C SER A 81 -28.79 3.89 -17.36
N ALA A 82 -29.41 3.61 -18.51
CA ALA A 82 -28.71 3.13 -19.70
C ALA A 82 -27.79 4.23 -20.27
N GLU A 83 -28.32 5.44 -20.48
CA GLU A 83 -27.55 6.59 -20.95
C GLU A 83 -26.43 6.94 -19.96
N LEU A 84 -26.73 7.01 -18.67
CA LEU A 84 -25.73 7.31 -17.64
C LEU A 84 -24.58 6.29 -17.65
N THR A 85 -24.88 5.01 -17.86
CA THR A 85 -23.86 3.95 -17.96
C THR A 85 -22.98 4.13 -19.19
N GLU A 86 -23.59 4.39 -20.34
CA GLU A 86 -22.89 4.65 -21.59
C GLU A 86 -21.97 5.88 -21.49
N GLU A 87 -22.50 6.98 -20.95
CA GLU A 87 -21.77 8.24 -20.80
C GLU A 87 -20.61 8.13 -19.80
N ILE A 88 -20.77 7.41 -18.69
CA ILE A 88 -19.68 7.15 -17.73
C ILE A 88 -18.53 6.39 -18.39
N ASN A 89 -18.83 5.41 -19.24
CA ASN A 89 -17.82 4.62 -19.95
C ASN A 89 -17.18 5.39 -21.12
N SER A 90 -17.87 6.40 -21.67
CA SER A 90 -17.41 7.17 -22.84
C SER A 90 -16.79 8.53 -22.50
N MET A 91 -16.93 8.98 -21.24
CA MET A 91 -16.53 10.34 -20.84
C MET A 91 -15.08 10.67 -21.15
N PHE A 92 -14.15 9.75 -20.89
CA PHE A 92 -12.73 9.97 -21.21
C PHE A 92 -12.51 10.26 -22.69
N GLU A 93 -13.17 9.49 -23.57
CA GLU A 93 -13.10 9.65 -25.01
C GLU A 93 -13.72 10.99 -25.44
N TYR A 94 -14.81 11.44 -24.82
CA TYR A 94 -15.39 12.76 -25.08
C TYR A 94 -14.43 13.90 -24.74
N TYR A 95 -13.68 13.80 -23.64
CA TYR A 95 -12.63 14.79 -23.36
C TYR A 95 -11.47 14.67 -24.34
N GLN A 96 -11.04 13.46 -24.68
CA GLN A 96 -9.94 13.21 -25.61
C GLN A 96 -10.20 13.74 -27.02
N LYS A 97 -11.44 13.57 -27.53
CA LYS A 97 -11.86 14.00 -28.87
C LYS A 97 -12.28 15.46 -28.96
N SER A 98 -12.40 16.17 -27.84
CA SER A 98 -12.71 17.60 -27.85
C SER A 98 -11.59 18.43 -28.48
N GLU A 99 -11.96 19.48 -29.23
CA GLU A 99 -10.99 20.42 -29.80
C GLU A 99 -10.33 21.27 -28.72
N VAL A 100 -11.10 21.62 -27.69
CA VAL A 100 -10.64 22.37 -26.53
C VAL A 100 -11.47 22.01 -25.30
N CYS A 101 -10.80 21.82 -24.18
CA CYS A 101 -11.40 21.72 -22.87
C CYS A 101 -11.26 23.04 -22.10
N PHE A 102 -12.38 23.57 -21.61
CA PHE A 102 -12.41 24.69 -20.69
C PHE A 102 -12.49 24.17 -19.26
N ALA A 103 -11.40 24.29 -18.50
CA ALA A 103 -11.39 24.01 -17.06
C ALA A 103 -11.80 25.28 -16.31
N TYR A 104 -13.04 25.30 -15.81
CA TYR A 104 -13.62 26.44 -15.10
C TYR A 104 -13.45 26.30 -13.57
N LEU A 105 -12.65 27.19 -12.99
CA LEU A 105 -12.30 27.20 -11.57
C LEU A 105 -13.18 28.23 -10.86
N ALA A 106 -14.37 27.80 -10.44
CA ALA A 106 -15.39 28.66 -9.82
C ALA A 106 -14.95 29.31 -8.50
N ASP A 107 -13.90 28.79 -7.86
CA ASP A 107 -13.33 29.25 -6.59
C ASP A 107 -12.03 30.06 -6.75
N VAL A 108 -11.62 30.34 -7.98
CA VAL A 108 -10.55 31.30 -8.30
C VAL A 108 -11.21 32.57 -8.85
N PRO A 109 -11.22 33.70 -8.11
CA PRO A 109 -12.02 34.88 -8.49
C PRO A 109 -11.66 35.48 -9.85
N THR A 110 -10.38 35.74 -10.09
CA THR A 110 -9.87 36.37 -11.32
C THR A 110 -8.41 35.99 -11.56
N SER A 111 -7.97 36.04 -12.81
CA SER A 111 -6.56 35.88 -13.21
C SER A 111 -5.73 37.15 -13.06
N SER A 112 -6.36 38.28 -12.74
CA SER A 112 -5.70 39.60 -12.63
C SER A 112 -5.03 39.85 -11.26
N GLU A 113 -5.12 38.90 -10.34
CA GLU A 113 -4.49 38.97 -9.02
C GLU A 113 -2.95 38.93 -9.09
N ASP A 114 -2.29 39.28 -7.98
CA ASP A 114 -0.87 39.00 -7.80
C ASP A 114 -0.57 37.50 -8.04
N LYS A 115 0.54 37.21 -8.71
CA LYS A 115 0.90 35.84 -9.12
C LYS A 115 0.94 34.85 -7.96
N ASN A 116 1.44 35.27 -6.80
CA ASN A 116 1.55 34.37 -5.64
C ASN A 116 0.16 34.06 -5.06
N LEU A 117 -0.70 35.08 -4.98
CA LEU A 117 -2.08 34.92 -4.53
C LEU A 117 -2.87 34.02 -5.49
N LEU A 118 -2.78 34.28 -6.80
CA LEU A 118 -3.41 33.47 -7.84
C LEU A 118 -2.97 32.01 -7.74
N PHE A 119 -1.66 31.75 -7.64
CA PHE A 119 -1.15 30.38 -7.54
C PHE A 119 -1.58 29.71 -6.25
N SER A 120 -1.70 30.43 -5.14
CA SER A 120 -2.24 29.89 -3.88
C SER A 120 -3.71 29.50 -4.04
N GLN A 121 -4.52 30.35 -4.68
CA GLN A 121 -5.95 30.08 -4.93
C GLN A 121 -6.12 28.87 -5.87
N ILE A 122 -5.32 28.77 -6.93
CA ILE A 122 -5.32 27.61 -7.84
C ILE A 122 -4.99 26.32 -7.09
N ARG A 123 -3.95 26.31 -6.24
CA ARG A 123 -3.60 25.15 -5.42
C ARG A 123 -4.72 24.73 -4.48
N ALA A 124 -5.48 25.68 -3.97
CA ALA A 124 -6.61 25.44 -3.07
C ALA A 124 -7.91 25.09 -3.81
N SER A 125 -7.95 25.21 -5.14
CA SER A 125 -9.18 25.00 -5.92
C SER A 125 -9.68 23.56 -5.78
N ARG A 126 -11.00 23.44 -5.57
CA ARG A 126 -11.71 22.15 -5.54
C ARG A 126 -11.57 21.37 -6.84
N TRP A 127 -11.29 22.06 -7.96
CA TRP A 127 -11.09 21.41 -9.25
C TRP A 127 -9.95 20.39 -9.20
N PHE A 128 -8.84 20.67 -8.52
CA PHE A 128 -7.71 19.74 -8.42
C PHE A 128 -7.93 18.58 -7.44
N THR A 129 -8.92 18.68 -6.56
CA THR A 129 -9.24 17.65 -5.56
C THR A 129 -10.49 16.83 -5.93
N ARG A 130 -11.19 17.16 -7.02
CA ARG A 130 -12.34 16.38 -7.50
C ARG A 130 -11.87 15.11 -8.22
N GLY A 131 -12.53 13.96 -8.02
CA GLY A 131 -12.17 12.71 -8.70
C GLY A 131 -12.29 12.80 -10.23
N TRP A 132 -13.48 13.14 -10.73
CA TRP A 132 -13.79 13.23 -12.16
C TRP A 132 -12.86 14.16 -12.96
N THR A 133 -12.42 15.27 -12.37
CA THR A 133 -11.51 16.22 -13.06
C THR A 133 -10.12 15.63 -13.35
N LEU A 134 -9.79 14.44 -12.83
CA LEU A 134 -8.54 13.76 -13.17
C LEU A 134 -8.51 13.36 -14.65
N GLN A 135 -9.55 12.68 -15.13
CA GLN A 135 -9.64 12.35 -16.55
C GLN A 135 -9.87 13.61 -17.40
N GLU A 136 -10.60 14.59 -16.87
CA GLU A 136 -10.82 15.88 -17.56
C GLU A 136 -9.51 16.69 -17.71
N LEU A 137 -8.52 16.48 -16.84
CA LEU A 137 -7.18 17.03 -16.98
C LEU A 137 -6.33 16.27 -18.01
N ILE A 138 -6.34 14.94 -17.90
CA ILE A 138 -5.42 14.07 -18.62
C ILE A 138 -5.85 13.89 -20.08
N ALA A 139 -7.12 13.56 -20.32
CA ALA A 139 -7.64 13.15 -21.62
C ALA A 139 -7.54 14.22 -22.73
N PRO A 140 -7.95 15.49 -22.53
CA PRO A 140 -8.03 16.44 -23.64
C PRO A 140 -6.63 16.87 -24.10
N ARG A 141 -6.40 16.97 -25.41
CA ARG A 141 -5.12 17.47 -25.93
C ARG A 141 -4.91 18.94 -25.56
N HIS A 142 -5.92 19.78 -25.76
CA HIS A 142 -5.87 21.19 -25.46
C HIS A 142 -6.80 21.53 -24.30
N LEU A 143 -6.23 22.03 -23.21
CA LEU A 143 -6.99 22.44 -22.03
C LEU A 143 -6.56 23.83 -21.59
N VAL A 144 -7.57 24.70 -21.39
CA VAL A 144 -7.42 26.10 -20.99
C VAL A 144 -8.13 26.31 -19.66
N PHE A 145 -7.43 26.89 -18.68
CA PHE A 145 -7.97 27.20 -17.37
C PHE A 145 -8.56 28.61 -17.35
N TYR A 146 -9.75 28.73 -16.77
CA TYR A 146 -10.49 29.98 -16.61
C TYR A 146 -10.88 30.19 -15.15
N ALA A 147 -10.76 31.43 -14.68
CA ALA A 147 -11.25 31.86 -13.38
C ALA A 147 -12.77 32.05 -13.38
N ALA A 148 -13.36 32.35 -12.23
CA ALA A 148 -14.80 32.54 -12.05
C ALA A 148 -15.37 33.69 -12.91
N ASP A 149 -14.57 34.74 -13.15
CA ASP A 149 -14.90 35.85 -14.06
C ASP A 149 -14.66 35.55 -15.54
N TRP A 150 -14.32 34.31 -15.90
CA TRP A 150 -13.92 33.88 -17.25
C TRP A 150 -12.66 34.54 -17.80
N SER A 151 -11.84 35.15 -16.95
CA SER A 151 -10.49 35.56 -17.32
C SER A 151 -9.58 34.33 -17.44
N ARG A 152 -8.73 34.32 -18.47
CA ARG A 152 -7.88 33.17 -18.82
C ARG A 152 -6.68 33.09 -17.86
N ILE A 153 -6.56 31.97 -17.15
CA ILE A 153 -5.46 31.69 -16.21
C ILE A 153 -4.23 31.14 -16.95
N GLY A 154 -4.43 30.08 -17.74
CA GLY A 154 -3.30 29.30 -18.27
C GLY A 154 -3.73 28.17 -19.19
N LYS A 155 -2.76 27.40 -19.68
CA LYS A 155 -2.99 26.19 -20.48
C LYS A 155 -2.35 24.99 -19.78
N LYS A 156 -2.83 23.78 -20.04
CA LYS A 156 -2.19 22.55 -19.52
C LYS A 156 -0.71 22.43 -19.94
N GLU A 157 -0.37 22.95 -21.09
CA GLU A 157 0.99 22.97 -21.65
C GLU A 157 1.77 24.25 -21.29
N GLY A 158 3.09 24.18 -21.42
CA GLY A 158 3.98 25.33 -21.24
C GLY A 158 4.24 25.66 -19.76
N PRO A 159 4.47 26.94 -19.40
CA PRO A 159 4.92 27.33 -18.05
C PRO A 159 3.95 26.99 -16.90
N PHE A 160 2.68 26.72 -17.21
CA PHE A 160 1.67 26.36 -16.22
C PHE A 160 1.67 24.85 -15.90
N ALA A 161 2.32 24.04 -16.74
CA ALA A 161 2.43 22.59 -16.54
C ALA A 161 3.16 22.24 -15.23
N ASP A 162 4.20 23.01 -14.86
CA ASP A 162 4.95 22.78 -13.61
C ASP A 162 4.09 23.01 -12.37
N LEU A 163 3.20 24.02 -12.41
CA LEU A 163 2.25 24.25 -11.33
C LEU A 163 1.26 23.09 -11.22
N ILE A 164 0.69 22.64 -12.35
CA ILE A 164 -0.22 21.49 -12.38
C ILE A 164 0.47 20.24 -11.85
N ALA A 165 1.70 19.96 -12.30
CA ALA A 165 2.49 18.82 -11.87
C ALA A 165 2.73 18.86 -10.36
N SER A 166 3.06 20.04 -9.80
CA SER A 166 3.25 20.20 -8.35
C SER A 166 1.99 19.97 -7.51
N ILE A 167 0.80 20.20 -8.09
CA ILE A 167 -0.49 20.00 -7.40
C ILE A 167 -0.94 18.54 -7.50
N THR A 168 -0.73 17.92 -8.66
CA THR A 168 -1.34 16.64 -9.04
C THR A 168 -0.41 15.45 -8.93
N ASN A 169 0.90 15.67 -8.80
CA ASN A 169 1.95 14.67 -8.93
C ASN A 169 1.93 13.93 -10.29
N ILE A 170 1.41 14.57 -11.33
CA ILE A 170 1.45 14.08 -12.70
C ILE A 170 2.61 14.76 -13.42
N ASP A 171 3.58 13.97 -13.87
CA ASP A 171 4.75 14.51 -14.58
C ASP A 171 4.32 15.27 -15.84
N THR A 172 5.04 16.37 -16.13
CA THR A 172 4.75 17.25 -17.28
C THR A 172 4.80 16.53 -18.63
N ILE A 173 5.56 15.43 -18.74
CA ILE A 173 5.63 14.58 -19.94
C ILE A 173 4.29 13.88 -20.26
N TYR A 174 3.45 13.62 -19.24
CA TYR A 174 2.12 13.04 -19.43
C TYR A 174 1.08 14.15 -19.67
N LEU A 175 1.21 15.29 -18.98
CA LEU A 175 0.33 16.45 -19.18
C LEU A 175 0.43 17.01 -20.61
N SER A 176 1.64 17.05 -21.17
CA SER A 176 1.91 17.51 -22.54
C SER A 176 1.57 16.49 -23.62
N GLY A 177 1.25 15.25 -23.25
CA GLY A 177 1.00 14.17 -24.21
C GLY A 177 2.25 13.63 -24.93
N VAL A 178 3.46 14.01 -24.49
CA VAL A 178 4.72 13.48 -25.03
C VAL A 178 4.83 11.97 -24.78
N ARG A 179 4.34 11.50 -23.63
CA ARG A 179 4.17 10.07 -23.35
C ARG A 179 2.70 9.73 -23.14
N ASN A 180 2.28 8.60 -23.70
CA ASN A 180 0.95 8.06 -23.49
C ASN A 180 0.82 7.51 -22.05
N ILE A 181 -0.30 7.80 -21.37
CA ILE A 181 -0.59 7.31 -20.03
C ILE A 181 -0.71 5.79 -19.95
N SER A 182 -0.99 5.09 -21.06
CA SER A 182 -1.03 3.62 -21.11
C SER A 182 0.32 2.97 -20.83
N SER A 183 1.43 3.71 -21.04
CA SER A 183 2.79 3.27 -20.68
C SER A 183 3.12 3.43 -19.20
N VAL A 184 2.22 4.05 -18.43
CA VAL A 184 2.43 4.35 -17.01
C VAL A 184 1.97 3.19 -16.15
N SER A 185 2.77 2.87 -15.14
CA SER A 185 2.45 1.81 -14.19
C SER A 185 1.10 2.03 -13.50
N VAL A 186 0.43 0.94 -13.13
CA VAL A 186 -0.84 0.96 -12.41
C VAL A 186 -0.71 1.74 -11.10
N ALA A 187 0.38 1.51 -10.34
CA ALA A 187 0.63 2.26 -9.10
C ALA A 187 0.68 3.76 -9.32
N LYS A 188 1.39 4.22 -10.37
CA LYS A 188 1.52 5.65 -10.65
C LYS A 188 0.22 6.27 -11.11
N ARG A 189 -0.56 5.58 -11.96
CA ARG A 189 -1.92 6.02 -12.31
C ARG A 189 -2.85 6.09 -11.09
N MET A 190 -2.79 5.10 -10.20
CA MET A 190 -3.54 5.13 -8.93
C MET A 190 -3.10 6.27 -8.00
N SER A 191 -1.80 6.61 -7.97
CA SER A 191 -1.28 7.71 -7.15
C SER A 191 -1.88 9.07 -7.51
N TRP A 192 -2.23 9.29 -8.78
CA TRP A 192 -2.88 10.53 -9.24
C TRP A 192 -4.28 10.74 -8.67
N LEU A 193 -4.91 9.65 -8.20
CA LEU A 193 -6.23 9.64 -7.56
C LEU A 193 -6.13 9.78 -6.03
N ALA A 194 -5.00 9.45 -5.42
CA ALA A 194 -4.85 9.28 -3.97
C ALA A 194 -5.24 10.50 -3.12
N ASN A 195 -5.14 11.72 -3.67
CA ASN A 195 -5.49 12.96 -2.98
C ASN A 195 -6.84 13.57 -3.43
N ARG A 196 -7.61 12.84 -4.24
CA ARG A 196 -8.88 13.31 -4.77
C ARG A 196 -10.06 12.79 -3.95
N ARG A 197 -11.22 13.43 -4.14
CA ARG A 197 -12.48 13.19 -3.41
C ARG A 197 -13.64 13.18 -4.39
N THR A 198 -14.63 12.36 -4.07
CA THR A 198 -15.88 12.23 -4.85
C THR A 198 -17.09 12.41 -3.93
N THR A 199 -18.22 12.84 -4.51
CA THR A 199 -19.47 12.98 -3.74
C THR A 199 -20.10 11.61 -3.49
N ARG A 200 -20.23 10.80 -4.55
CA ARG A 200 -20.57 9.38 -4.43
C ARG A 200 -19.29 8.61 -4.25
N ILE A 201 -19.27 7.68 -3.30
CA ILE A 201 -18.05 6.93 -2.98
C ILE A 201 -17.61 6.06 -4.17
N GLU A 202 -18.57 5.52 -4.94
CA GLU A 202 -18.32 4.66 -6.09
C GLU A 202 -17.64 5.39 -7.26
N ASP A 203 -17.89 6.70 -7.39
CA ASP A 203 -17.26 7.53 -8.43
C ASP A 203 -15.74 7.55 -8.30
N MET A 204 -15.19 7.23 -7.13
CA MET A 204 -13.74 7.07 -6.96
C MET A 204 -13.18 6.00 -7.90
N ALA A 205 -13.96 4.95 -8.16
CA ALA A 205 -13.62 3.93 -9.15
C ALA A 205 -13.97 4.39 -10.57
N TYR A 206 -15.18 4.93 -10.77
CA TYR A 206 -15.68 5.21 -12.12
C TYR A 206 -14.93 6.35 -12.82
N CYS A 207 -14.36 7.31 -12.08
CA CYS A 207 -13.53 8.36 -12.67
C CYS A 207 -12.18 7.87 -13.22
N MET A 208 -11.81 6.60 -12.98
CA MET A 208 -10.57 6.00 -13.47
C MET A 208 -10.74 5.11 -14.71
N LEU A 209 -11.98 4.84 -15.15
CA LEU A 209 -12.25 3.87 -16.22
C LEU A 209 -11.45 4.17 -17.49
N GLY A 210 -11.53 5.39 -18.01
CA GLY A 210 -10.77 5.77 -19.20
C GLY A 210 -9.26 5.97 -18.97
N ILE A 211 -8.81 6.18 -17.74
CA ILE A 211 -7.37 6.22 -17.42
C ILE A 211 -6.75 4.82 -17.48
N PHE A 212 -7.55 3.79 -17.17
CA PHE A 212 -7.18 2.38 -17.29
C PHE A 212 -7.61 1.72 -18.59
N ASP A 213 -8.39 2.40 -19.42
CA ASP A 213 -8.97 1.87 -20.66
C ASP A 213 -9.81 0.60 -20.41
N ILE A 214 -10.75 0.71 -19.46
CA ILE A 214 -11.63 -0.39 -19.05
C ILE A 214 -13.10 0.04 -19.00
N ASN A 215 -14.00 -0.94 -19.12
CA ASN A 215 -15.43 -0.71 -19.04
C ASN A 215 -16.03 -1.42 -17.83
N LEU A 216 -16.86 -0.71 -17.08
CA LEU A 216 -17.62 -1.27 -15.94
C LEU A 216 -19.04 -0.70 -15.93
N SER A 217 -20.02 -1.56 -15.64
CA SER A 217 -21.38 -1.10 -15.33
C SER A 217 -21.41 -0.42 -13.95
N PRO A 218 -21.79 0.87 -13.85
CA PRO A 218 -21.88 1.57 -12.59
C PRO A 218 -23.02 1.01 -11.73
N ILE A 219 -22.71 0.62 -10.50
CA ILE A 219 -23.70 0.21 -9.49
C ILE A 219 -23.62 1.19 -8.32
N TYR A 220 -24.50 2.19 -8.31
CA TYR A 220 -24.57 3.13 -7.19
C TYR A 220 -25.22 2.49 -5.96
N GLY A 221 -24.57 2.60 -4.80
CA GLY A 221 -24.94 1.93 -3.56
C GLY A 221 -24.03 0.76 -3.17
N GLU A 222 -23.08 0.36 -4.04
CA GLU A 222 -22.12 -0.71 -3.72
C GLU A 222 -20.95 -0.27 -2.84
N GLY A 223 -20.80 1.04 -2.59
CA GLY A 223 -19.80 1.56 -1.68
C GLY A 223 -18.37 1.39 -2.20
N ARG A 224 -17.45 1.04 -1.30
CA ARG A 224 -16.04 0.76 -1.65
C ARG A 224 -15.87 -0.43 -2.59
N ARG A 225 -16.89 -1.28 -2.77
CA ARG A 225 -16.86 -2.43 -3.69
C ARG A 225 -16.57 -2.01 -5.14
N ALA A 226 -17.00 -0.82 -5.55
CA ALA A 226 -16.70 -0.29 -6.87
C ALA A 226 -15.18 -0.21 -7.12
N PHE A 227 -14.39 0.17 -6.10
CA PHE A 227 -12.93 0.23 -6.21
C PHE A 227 -12.26 -1.15 -6.26
N PHE A 228 -12.89 -2.18 -5.67
CA PHE A 228 -12.46 -3.56 -5.87
C PHE A 228 -12.71 -4.02 -7.28
N ARG A 229 -13.94 -3.81 -7.81
CA ARG A 229 -14.28 -4.14 -9.19
C ARG A 229 -13.33 -3.46 -10.20
N LEU A 230 -12.94 -2.22 -9.94
CA LEU A 230 -11.91 -1.53 -10.72
C LEU A 230 -10.60 -2.32 -10.75
N GLN A 231 -10.10 -2.73 -9.57
CA GLN A 231 -8.86 -3.51 -9.48
C GLN A 231 -9.03 -4.88 -10.14
N GLU A 232 -10.11 -5.61 -9.90
CA GLU A 232 -10.40 -6.91 -10.54
C GLU A 232 -10.36 -6.80 -12.08
N GLU A 233 -10.90 -5.71 -12.61
CA GLU A 233 -10.94 -5.45 -14.05
C GLU A 233 -9.57 -5.06 -14.62
N ILE A 234 -8.77 -4.29 -13.86
CA ILE A 234 -7.37 -4.03 -14.21
C ILE A 234 -6.56 -5.34 -14.23
N ILE A 235 -6.75 -6.20 -13.24
CA ILE A 235 -6.10 -7.53 -13.18
C ILE A 235 -6.49 -8.38 -14.37
N ARG A 236 -7.74 -8.31 -14.81
CA ARG A 236 -8.24 -9.07 -15.96
C ARG A 236 -7.58 -8.66 -17.28
N THR A 237 -7.11 -7.42 -17.39
CA THR A 237 -6.64 -6.80 -18.64
C THR A 237 -5.15 -6.47 -18.64
N CYS A 238 -4.47 -6.50 -17.49
CA CYS A 238 -3.09 -6.04 -17.34
C CYS A 238 -2.27 -6.92 -16.37
N ASN A 239 -1.05 -7.28 -16.75
CA ASN A 239 -0.09 -8.03 -15.91
C ASN A 239 0.89 -7.11 -15.17
N ASP A 240 0.44 -5.95 -14.68
CA ASP A 240 1.27 -4.98 -13.98
C ASP A 240 1.25 -5.20 -12.46
N HIS A 241 2.32 -5.79 -11.92
CA HIS A 241 2.45 -6.07 -10.48
C HIS A 241 2.54 -4.80 -9.61
N THR A 242 2.69 -3.61 -10.19
CA THR A 242 2.64 -2.36 -9.42
C THR A 242 1.28 -2.12 -8.78
N ILE A 243 0.20 -2.78 -9.24
CA ILE A 243 -1.09 -2.82 -8.54
C ILE A 243 -0.98 -3.33 -7.09
N PHE A 244 0.08 -4.07 -6.74
CA PHE A 244 0.29 -4.53 -5.35
C PHE A 244 1.21 -3.60 -4.54
N CYS A 245 1.74 -2.54 -5.15
CA CYS A 245 2.76 -1.66 -4.58
C CYS A 245 2.17 -0.45 -3.83
N TRP A 246 1.20 -0.70 -2.96
CA TRP A 246 0.58 0.30 -2.08
C TRP A 246 1.06 0.16 -0.62
N GLU A 247 0.86 1.20 0.19
CA GLU A 247 1.35 1.28 1.58
C GLU A 247 0.29 0.95 2.65
N TRP A 248 0.68 0.32 3.76
CA TRP A 248 -0.18 0.26 4.94
C TRP A 248 -0.19 1.59 5.68
N ASN A 249 -1.33 2.28 5.67
CA ASN A 249 -1.57 3.51 6.42
C ASN A 249 -2.86 3.39 7.25
N ASP A 250 -3.23 4.48 7.94
CA ASP A 250 -4.37 4.52 8.85
C ASP A 250 -5.74 4.27 8.17
N ASP A 251 -5.84 4.38 6.84
CA ASP A 251 -7.07 4.10 6.09
C ASP A 251 -7.29 2.61 5.84
N VAL A 252 -6.30 1.76 6.09
CA VAL A 252 -6.38 0.31 5.87
C VAL A 252 -7.09 -0.37 7.04
N PRO A 253 -8.13 -1.18 6.79
CA PRO A 253 -8.79 -1.95 7.86
C PRO A 253 -7.81 -2.86 8.62
N ARG A 254 -7.99 -3.00 9.94
CA ARG A 254 -7.09 -3.82 10.78
C ARG A 254 -7.06 -5.30 10.40
N ASP A 255 -8.14 -5.80 9.82
CA ASP A 255 -8.33 -7.18 9.38
C ASP A 255 -8.05 -7.37 7.87
N TRP A 256 -7.45 -6.36 7.23
CA TRP A 256 -7.07 -6.43 5.84
C TRP A 256 -5.99 -7.51 5.64
N ALA A 257 -6.15 -8.29 4.57
CA ALA A 257 -5.25 -9.40 4.25
C ALA A 257 -4.96 -9.54 2.75
N SER A 258 -5.74 -8.83 1.92
CA SER A 258 -5.65 -8.90 0.47
C SER A 258 -4.38 -8.22 -0.05
N PHE A 259 -3.95 -8.64 -1.24
CA PHE A 259 -2.98 -7.89 -2.04
C PHE A 259 -3.62 -6.68 -2.71
N LEU A 260 -4.95 -6.67 -2.87
CA LEU A 260 -5.68 -5.52 -3.41
C LEU A 260 -5.72 -4.39 -2.38
N ALA A 261 -5.64 -3.17 -2.87
CA ALA A 261 -5.71 -1.97 -2.05
C ALA A 261 -7.15 -1.75 -1.55
N PRO A 262 -7.33 -1.32 -0.30
CA PRO A 262 -8.67 -1.02 0.22
C PRO A 262 -9.26 0.29 -0.33
N TRP A 263 -8.40 1.22 -0.75
CA TRP A 263 -8.76 2.54 -1.24
C TRP A 263 -7.59 3.23 -1.98
N PRO A 264 -7.79 4.25 -2.83
CA PRO A 264 -6.68 4.92 -3.53
C PRO A 264 -5.66 5.63 -2.62
N THR A 265 -6.04 6.01 -1.40
CA THR A 265 -5.16 6.80 -0.51
C THR A 265 -3.85 6.08 -0.17
N VAL A 266 -3.84 4.74 -0.19
CA VAL A 266 -2.63 3.93 0.03
C VAL A 266 -1.63 3.95 -1.13
N TYR A 267 -1.98 4.54 -2.28
CA TYR A 267 -1.07 4.72 -3.41
C TYR A 267 -0.36 6.07 -3.42
N ARG A 268 -0.55 6.91 -2.39
CA ARG A 268 0.04 8.27 -2.36
C ARG A 268 1.54 8.28 -2.62
N SER A 269 2.26 7.30 -2.07
CA SER A 269 3.71 7.14 -2.20
C SER A 269 4.13 6.12 -3.26
N ALA A 270 3.18 5.63 -4.07
CA ALA A 270 3.40 4.52 -5.00
C ALA A 270 3.78 4.96 -6.42
N GLY A 271 3.86 6.28 -6.66
CA GLY A 271 4.18 6.86 -7.97
C GLY A 271 5.57 6.49 -8.51
N ASP A 272 6.45 6.01 -7.63
CA ASP A 272 7.83 5.66 -7.96
C ASP A 272 8.01 4.15 -8.22
N TYR A 273 6.96 3.36 -8.40
CA TYR A 273 7.11 1.96 -8.79
C TYR A 273 6.95 1.78 -10.31
N GLU A 274 7.95 1.16 -10.93
CA GLU A 274 7.99 0.87 -12.36
C GLU A 274 8.00 -0.66 -12.60
N GLN A 275 7.40 -1.08 -13.72
CA GLN A 275 7.45 -2.48 -14.15
C GLN A 275 8.88 -2.86 -14.55
N LEU A 276 9.31 -4.04 -14.15
CA LEU A 276 10.53 -4.64 -14.68
C LEU A 276 10.23 -5.46 -15.93
N ASN A 277 10.94 -5.17 -17.02
CA ASN A 277 10.92 -6.02 -18.20
C ASN A 277 11.57 -7.36 -17.82
N SER A 278 10.78 -8.43 -17.78
CA SER A 278 11.27 -9.78 -17.56
C SER A 278 10.68 -10.74 -18.58
N ASP A 279 11.44 -11.75 -18.99
CA ASP A 279 11.01 -12.75 -19.97
C ASP A 279 9.94 -13.70 -19.41
N GLY A 280 9.72 -13.70 -18.09
CA GLY A 280 8.71 -14.53 -17.42
C GLY A 280 7.37 -13.80 -17.34
N ILE A 281 6.33 -14.33 -17.99
CA ILE A 281 4.96 -13.84 -17.80
C ILE A 281 4.40 -14.42 -16.50
N SER A 282 4.16 -13.56 -15.51
CA SER A 282 3.38 -13.91 -14.32
C SER A 282 1.92 -13.53 -14.55
N VAL A 283 1.11 -14.51 -14.94
CA VAL A 283 -0.35 -14.31 -15.09
C VAL A 283 -1.00 -14.43 -13.72
N PHE A 284 -1.94 -13.54 -13.42
CA PHE A 284 -2.74 -13.58 -12.21
C PHE A 284 -4.22 -13.30 -12.47
N SER A 285 -5.07 -13.86 -11.62
CA SER A 285 -6.52 -13.79 -11.79
C SER A 285 -7.25 -13.90 -10.46
N MET A 286 -8.44 -13.32 -10.39
CA MET A 286 -9.32 -13.47 -9.24
C MET A 286 -10.08 -14.80 -9.27
N THR A 287 -10.15 -15.47 -8.14
CA THR A 287 -10.89 -16.72 -7.93
C THR A 287 -11.85 -16.57 -6.74
N ASN A 288 -12.74 -17.54 -6.53
CA ASN A 288 -13.59 -17.57 -5.33
C ASN A 288 -12.79 -17.76 -4.01
N ALA A 289 -11.51 -18.13 -4.08
CA ALA A 289 -10.61 -18.23 -2.93
C ALA A 289 -9.77 -16.95 -2.71
N GLY A 290 -9.86 -15.98 -3.63
CA GLY A 290 -9.05 -14.77 -3.68
C GLY A 290 -8.14 -14.71 -4.91
N LEU A 291 -7.10 -13.89 -4.85
CA LEU A 291 -6.15 -13.70 -5.95
C LEU A 291 -5.27 -14.95 -6.11
N SER A 292 -5.33 -15.57 -7.28
CA SER A 292 -4.43 -16.65 -7.70
C SER A 292 -3.30 -16.07 -8.54
N ILE A 293 -2.06 -16.27 -8.09
CA ILE A 293 -0.87 -15.69 -8.73
C ILE A 293 0.33 -16.62 -8.52
N ARG A 294 1.21 -16.72 -9.51
CA ARG A 294 2.41 -17.57 -9.43
C ARG A 294 3.67 -16.70 -9.40
N LEU A 295 4.35 -16.65 -8.25
CA LEU A 295 5.50 -15.76 -8.04
C LEU A 295 6.68 -16.46 -7.39
N PRO A 296 7.91 -15.96 -7.62
CA PRO A 296 9.07 -16.35 -6.84
C PRO A 296 8.87 -15.96 -5.38
N VAL A 297 9.04 -16.92 -4.47
CA VAL A 297 9.00 -16.72 -3.03
C VAL A 297 10.27 -17.23 -2.37
N ILE A 298 10.66 -16.60 -1.27
CA ILE A 298 11.69 -17.11 -0.36
C ILE A 298 11.10 -17.25 1.03
N THR A 299 11.34 -18.38 1.68
CA THR A 299 10.84 -18.63 3.04
C THR A 299 11.57 -17.72 4.02
N ALA A 300 10.80 -16.99 4.83
CA ALA A 300 11.29 -16.16 5.90
C ALA A 300 11.28 -16.90 7.26
N PHE A 301 10.24 -17.71 7.52
CA PHE A 301 10.14 -18.60 8.67
C PHE A 301 9.33 -19.85 8.32
N GLY A 302 9.78 -21.03 8.78
CA GLY A 302 9.06 -22.29 8.62
C GLY A 302 9.19 -23.18 9.86
N ALA A 303 8.24 -23.10 10.78
CA ALA A 303 7.95 -24.25 11.63
C ALA A 303 7.22 -25.28 10.75
N SER A 304 7.52 -26.57 10.92
CA SER A 304 7.01 -27.77 10.20
C SER A 304 5.68 -27.65 9.44
N HIS A 305 5.41 -28.55 8.48
CA HIS A 305 4.23 -28.63 7.59
C HIS A 305 2.81 -28.50 8.23
N ILE A 306 2.70 -28.32 9.55
CA ILE A 306 1.49 -28.22 10.36
C ILE A 306 1.26 -26.78 10.89
N THR A 307 2.25 -25.87 10.79
CA THR A 307 2.21 -24.50 11.37
C THR A 307 2.26 -23.38 10.31
N VAL A 308 1.74 -22.21 10.69
CA VAL A 308 1.80 -20.98 9.88
C VAL A 308 3.26 -20.61 9.61
N SER A 309 3.58 -20.32 8.35
CA SER A 309 4.91 -19.93 7.84
C SER A 309 4.83 -18.53 7.22
N SER A 310 5.99 -17.89 7.05
CA SER A 310 6.09 -16.60 6.37
C SER A 310 7.04 -16.66 5.19
N TRP A 311 6.76 -15.83 4.18
CA TRP A 311 7.55 -15.73 2.96
C TRP A 311 7.68 -14.28 2.52
N PHE A 312 8.69 -14.01 1.69
CA PHE A 312 8.71 -12.83 0.84
C PHE A 312 8.33 -13.23 -0.57
N VAL A 313 7.41 -12.47 -1.16
CA VAL A 313 6.93 -12.65 -2.52
C VAL A 313 7.58 -11.59 -3.38
N MET A 314 8.36 -12.01 -4.37
CA MET A 314 9.03 -11.12 -5.31
C MET A 314 8.08 -10.66 -6.41
N LEU A 315 7.97 -9.36 -6.60
CA LEU A 315 7.21 -8.73 -7.67
C LEU A 315 8.13 -8.41 -8.85
N GLN A 316 7.55 -8.25 -10.04
CA GLN A 316 8.23 -7.82 -11.25
C GLN A 316 8.22 -6.28 -11.31
N VAL A 317 8.71 -5.66 -10.25
CA VAL A 317 8.61 -4.23 -10.00
C VAL A 317 9.93 -3.73 -9.43
N ALA A 318 10.36 -2.54 -9.84
CA ALA A 318 11.49 -1.83 -9.27
C ALA A 318 11.10 -0.40 -8.82
N PRO A 319 11.79 0.15 -7.82
CA PRO A 319 11.69 1.57 -7.49
C PRO A 319 12.37 2.45 -8.57
N ALA A 320 11.72 3.53 -8.96
CA ALA A 320 12.10 4.47 -10.03
C ALA A 320 13.38 5.25 -9.71
N ALA A 321 13.68 5.46 -8.42
CA ALA A 321 14.84 6.22 -7.93
C ALA A 321 16.20 5.61 -8.32
N SER A 322 16.23 4.41 -8.88
CA SER A 322 17.46 3.69 -9.21
C SER A 322 18.02 4.03 -10.60
N ALA A 323 17.99 5.30 -11.06
CA ALA A 323 18.46 5.65 -12.42
C ALA A 323 19.92 5.26 -12.72
N THR A 324 20.75 5.09 -11.68
CA THR A 324 22.15 4.61 -11.77
C THR A 324 22.32 3.10 -11.55
N LEU A 325 21.30 2.39 -11.05
CA LEU A 325 21.31 0.95 -10.72
C LEU A 325 19.97 0.27 -11.11
N LYS A 326 19.40 0.68 -12.24
CA LYS A 326 17.97 0.55 -12.61
C LYS A 326 17.42 -0.89 -12.59
N HIS A 327 18.28 -1.88 -12.45
CA HIS A 327 17.98 -3.29 -12.50
C HIS A 327 18.70 -4.12 -11.43
N GLN A 328 19.09 -3.53 -10.29
CA GLN A 328 19.67 -4.30 -9.19
C GLN A 328 18.69 -4.57 -8.05
N GLU A 329 17.56 -3.88 -7.97
CA GLU A 329 16.59 -4.08 -6.88
C GLU A 329 15.21 -4.49 -7.41
N VAL A 330 14.54 -5.37 -6.67
CA VAL A 330 13.18 -5.87 -6.93
C VAL A 330 12.30 -5.64 -5.71
N ALA A 331 11.05 -5.25 -5.93
CA ALA A 331 10.08 -5.07 -4.86
C ALA A 331 9.58 -6.43 -4.35
N CYS A 332 9.45 -6.56 -3.04
CA CYS A 332 9.01 -7.76 -2.35
C CYS A 332 7.93 -7.45 -1.32
N LEU A 333 6.93 -8.34 -1.23
CA LEU A 333 5.86 -8.26 -0.25
C LEU A 333 6.02 -9.32 0.84
N PRO A 334 5.96 -8.94 2.13
CA PRO A 334 5.90 -9.90 3.23
C PRO A 334 4.53 -10.58 3.27
N VAL A 335 4.51 -11.90 3.33
CA VAL A 335 3.28 -12.68 3.46
C VAL A 335 3.39 -13.74 4.55
N MET A 336 2.24 -14.13 5.09
CA MET A 336 2.12 -15.18 6.08
C MET A 336 0.98 -16.11 5.71
N GLY A 337 1.12 -17.40 5.99
CA GLY A 337 0.14 -18.37 5.58
C GLY A 337 0.53 -19.81 5.83
N ARG A 338 -0.03 -20.73 5.06
CA ARG A 338 0.28 -22.16 5.14
C ARG A 338 0.22 -22.81 3.76
N ARG A 339 0.96 -23.90 3.60
CA ARG A 339 0.82 -24.75 2.42
C ARG A 339 -0.40 -25.64 2.56
N VAL A 340 -1.21 -25.72 1.50
CA VAL A 340 -2.33 -26.66 1.39
C VAL A 340 -2.27 -27.27 -0.01
N GLY A 341 -1.87 -28.53 -0.09
CA GLY A 341 -1.55 -29.17 -1.37
C GLY A 341 -0.42 -28.41 -2.09
N ASP A 342 -0.66 -28.08 -3.35
CA ASP A 342 0.30 -27.39 -4.22
C ASP A 342 0.29 -25.86 -4.09
N PHE A 343 -0.58 -25.31 -3.24
CA PHE A 343 -0.77 -23.87 -3.10
C PHE A 343 -0.24 -23.36 -1.76
N LEU A 344 0.32 -22.15 -1.79
CA LEU A 344 0.54 -21.32 -0.62
C LEU A 344 -0.68 -20.43 -0.40
N TYR A 345 -1.47 -20.74 0.63
CA TYR A 345 -2.57 -19.87 1.06
C TYR A 345 -2.01 -18.81 1.99
N VAL A 346 -2.00 -17.56 1.54
CA VAL A 346 -1.27 -16.48 2.21
C VAL A 346 -2.10 -15.22 2.37
N THR A 347 -1.67 -14.37 3.30
CA THR A 347 -2.16 -13.01 3.52
C THR A 347 -0.99 -12.05 3.51
N ARG A 348 -1.23 -10.81 3.05
CA ARG A 348 -0.23 -9.74 3.12
C ARG A 348 -0.04 -9.30 4.55
N LEU A 349 1.22 -9.19 5.01
CA LEU A 349 1.53 -8.62 6.30
C LEU A 349 1.49 -7.09 6.25
N SER A 350 1.08 -6.49 7.36
CA SER A 350 0.96 -5.04 7.53
C SER A 350 2.29 -4.32 7.76
N TYR A 351 3.35 -5.09 8.02
CA TYR A 351 4.68 -4.56 8.25
C TYR A 351 5.74 -5.34 7.45
N PRO A 352 6.72 -4.64 6.83
CA PRO A 352 6.76 -3.18 6.68
C PRO A 352 5.60 -2.63 5.84
N PRO A 353 5.20 -1.36 6.07
CA PRO A 353 4.01 -0.81 5.44
C PRO A 353 4.16 -0.66 3.93
N LEU A 354 5.36 -0.34 3.45
CA LEU A 354 5.68 -0.28 2.03
C LEU A 354 6.25 -1.62 1.54
N PRO A 355 6.11 -1.94 0.25
CA PRO A 355 6.92 -2.99 -0.38
C PRO A 355 8.41 -2.78 -0.06
N MET A 356 9.09 -3.86 0.31
CA MET A 356 10.54 -3.81 0.51
C MET A 356 11.26 -3.95 -0.81
N THR A 357 12.53 -3.55 -0.89
CA THR A 357 13.38 -3.83 -2.04
C THR A 357 14.45 -4.85 -1.67
N ILE A 358 14.79 -5.75 -2.58
CA ILE A 358 15.83 -6.79 -2.38
C ILE A 358 16.75 -6.76 -3.61
N SER A 359 18.04 -7.01 -3.40
CA SER A 359 18.98 -7.15 -4.52
C SER A 359 18.60 -8.35 -5.40
N ARG A 360 18.62 -8.15 -6.72
CA ARG A 360 18.43 -9.20 -7.73
C ARG A 360 19.51 -10.27 -7.71
N ASP A 361 20.66 -10.02 -7.09
CA ASP A 361 21.68 -11.05 -6.89
C ASP A 361 21.15 -12.24 -6.07
N HIS A 362 20.09 -12.01 -5.28
CA HIS A 362 19.41 -13.04 -4.52
C HIS A 362 18.26 -13.73 -5.26
N GLU A 363 17.97 -13.35 -6.52
CA GLU A 363 16.85 -13.89 -7.31
C GLU A 363 16.92 -15.42 -7.44
N ALA A 364 18.14 -16.00 -7.55
CA ALA A 364 18.36 -17.44 -7.60
C ALA A 364 17.96 -18.20 -6.31
N SER A 365 17.82 -17.50 -5.18
CA SER A 365 17.37 -18.08 -3.92
C SER A 365 15.85 -18.22 -3.84
N PHE A 366 15.11 -17.55 -4.72
CA PHE A 366 13.66 -17.61 -4.76
C PHE A 366 13.19 -18.85 -5.53
N LYS A 367 12.11 -19.46 -5.05
CA LYS A 367 11.44 -20.57 -5.72
C LYS A 367 10.05 -20.13 -6.15
N THR A 368 9.72 -20.35 -7.41
CA THR A 368 8.40 -20.01 -7.94
C THR A 368 7.33 -20.93 -7.37
N GLU A 369 6.36 -20.36 -6.68
CA GLU A 369 5.25 -21.06 -6.03
C GLU A 369 3.90 -20.53 -6.55
N SER A 370 2.86 -21.35 -6.44
CA SER A 370 1.48 -20.94 -6.71
C SER A 370 0.87 -20.39 -5.41
N LEU A 371 0.48 -19.13 -5.41
CA LEU A 371 -0.09 -18.43 -4.26
C LEU A 371 -1.59 -18.23 -4.45
N ILE A 372 -2.34 -18.44 -3.38
CA ILE A 372 -3.72 -17.97 -3.22
C ILE A 372 -3.71 -16.93 -2.10
N VAL A 373 -3.85 -15.66 -2.48
CA VAL A 373 -3.92 -14.55 -1.53
C VAL A 373 -5.37 -14.36 -1.11
N MET A 374 -5.62 -14.44 0.19
CA MET A 374 -6.97 -14.37 0.74
C MET A 374 -7.48 -12.93 0.80
N ASP A 375 -8.73 -12.70 0.38
CA ASP A 375 -9.34 -11.36 0.40
C ASP A 375 -9.81 -10.90 1.79
N ARG A 376 -9.99 -11.84 2.72
CA ARG A 376 -10.34 -11.57 4.12
C ARG A 376 -9.59 -12.55 5.03
N LEU A 377 -9.24 -12.11 6.24
CA LEU A 377 -8.86 -13.01 7.33
C LEU A 377 -10.09 -13.86 7.71
N SER A 378 -10.31 -14.99 7.05
CA SER A 378 -11.11 -16.06 7.62
C SER A 378 -10.26 -16.79 8.67
N TYR A 379 -9.98 -16.12 9.79
CA TYR A 379 -9.91 -16.88 11.02
C TYR A 379 -11.32 -17.42 11.28
N PRO A 380 -11.51 -18.73 11.46
CA PRO A 380 -12.80 -19.23 11.92
C PRO A 380 -13.06 -18.62 13.29
N SER A 381 -13.90 -17.59 13.32
CA SER A 381 -14.53 -17.08 14.53
C SER A 381 -15.41 -18.18 15.11
N ARG A 382 -14.82 -19.10 15.88
CA ARG A 382 -15.55 -19.73 16.98
C ARG A 382 -15.26 -18.92 18.23
N PRO A 383 -16.12 -17.96 18.61
CA PRO A 383 -16.27 -17.67 20.02
C PRO A 383 -16.80 -18.97 20.64
N MET A 384 -15.99 -19.61 21.49
CA MET A 384 -16.54 -20.62 22.39
C MET A 384 -17.51 -19.87 23.29
N HIS A 385 -18.81 -19.93 22.97
CA HIS A 385 -19.88 -19.37 23.78
C HIS A 385 -19.76 -19.95 25.19
N LEU A 386 -19.27 -19.15 26.13
CA LEU A 386 -19.68 -19.26 27.52
C LEU A 386 -21.14 -18.80 27.56
N SER A 387 -22.06 -19.74 27.41
CA SER A 387 -23.49 -19.48 27.60
C SER A 387 -23.73 -19.11 29.06
N ARG A 388 -23.84 -17.81 29.33
CA ARG A 388 -24.61 -17.31 30.48
C ARG A 388 -26.09 -17.53 30.16
N ALA A 389 -26.61 -18.68 30.55
CA ALA A 389 -28.05 -18.87 30.74
C ALA A 389 -28.30 -18.91 32.24
N GLY A 390 -28.94 -17.87 32.77
CA GLY A 390 -29.50 -17.88 34.10
C GLY A 390 -30.81 -18.66 34.08
N ALA A 391 -30.91 -19.69 34.92
CA ALA A 391 -32.18 -20.22 35.40
C ALA A 391 -31.97 -20.75 36.83
N SER A 392 -32.71 -20.13 37.75
CA SER A 392 -32.88 -20.52 39.15
C SER A 392 -33.49 -21.92 39.26
N LEU A 393 -32.99 -22.75 40.19
CA LEU A 393 -33.77 -23.64 41.07
C LEU A 393 -32.87 -24.36 42.09
N ALA A 394 -33.50 -24.71 43.21
CA ALA A 394 -32.94 -24.83 44.55
C ALA A 394 -32.35 -26.21 44.93
N MET A 395 -31.58 -26.19 46.04
CA MET A 395 -31.38 -27.24 47.07
C MET A 395 -31.10 -28.70 46.64
N ASN A 396 -29.92 -29.24 46.97
CA ASN A 396 -29.63 -29.97 48.23
C ASN A 396 -28.37 -30.86 48.15
N ARG A 397 -27.63 -30.89 49.27
CA ARG A 397 -26.88 -32.02 49.90
C ARG A 397 -25.60 -32.63 49.26
N SER A 398 -24.47 -32.21 49.84
CA SER A 398 -23.50 -33.01 50.63
C SER A 398 -22.64 -34.15 50.03
N VAL A 399 -21.33 -34.05 50.36
CA VAL A 399 -20.29 -35.08 50.68
C VAL A 399 -19.11 -35.21 49.67
N PRO A 400 -17.84 -35.35 50.15
CA PRO A 400 -16.64 -34.92 49.43
C PRO A 400 -15.72 -36.05 48.93
N GLY A 401 -14.78 -35.67 48.05
CA GLY A 401 -13.45 -36.29 47.98
C GLY A 401 -13.22 -37.30 46.86
N ARG A 402 -12.50 -36.88 45.81
CA ARG A 402 -11.46 -37.70 45.15
C ARG A 402 -10.58 -36.83 44.24
N ARG A 403 -9.30 -36.76 44.59
CA ARG A 403 -8.22 -36.18 43.77
C ARG A 403 -8.19 -36.86 42.40
N SER A 404 -8.38 -36.11 41.31
CA SER A 404 -8.06 -36.59 39.97
C SER A 404 -6.62 -36.20 39.61
N ARG A 405 -5.83 -37.23 39.28
CA ARG A 405 -4.49 -37.13 38.70
C ARG A 405 -4.57 -36.42 37.35
N LYS A 406 -3.83 -35.32 37.18
CA LYS A 406 -3.45 -34.85 35.84
C LYS A 406 -2.45 -35.85 35.26
N VAL A 407 -2.82 -36.48 34.16
CA VAL A 407 -1.90 -37.22 33.30
C VAL A 407 -1.18 -36.17 32.45
N ASN A 408 0.12 -36.02 32.67
CA ASN A 408 0.99 -35.27 31.78
C ASN A 408 1.27 -36.13 30.54
N HIS A 409 1.08 -35.57 29.35
CA HIS A 409 1.73 -36.08 28.14
C HIS A 409 2.97 -35.23 27.92
N TYR A 410 4.11 -35.74 28.40
CA TYR A 410 5.43 -35.31 27.96
C TYR A 410 5.80 -36.13 26.71
N THR A 411 6.32 -35.46 25.71
CA THR A 411 7.21 -36.07 24.72
C THR A 411 8.50 -35.25 24.72
N ASP A 412 9.59 -35.92 25.10
CA ASP A 412 10.96 -35.42 25.14
C ASP A 412 11.39 -34.74 23.85
N VAL A 413 12.02 -33.57 23.96
CA VAL A 413 12.92 -33.00 22.94
C VAL A 413 14.11 -32.37 23.68
N SER A 414 15.31 -32.65 23.18
CA SER A 414 16.60 -32.24 23.74
C SER A 414 17.20 -31.06 22.95
N ASP A 415 17.91 -30.21 23.71
CA ASP A 415 18.67 -28.98 23.37
C ASP A 415 17.90 -27.64 23.33
N ASP A 416 17.34 -27.24 24.48
CA ASP A 416 16.51 -26.03 24.71
C ASP A 416 17.25 -24.68 24.87
N ASN A 417 18.54 -24.61 24.57
CA ASN A 417 19.36 -23.46 24.97
C ASN A 417 19.87 -22.64 23.77
N ILE A 418 19.29 -22.78 22.58
CA ILE A 418 19.85 -22.23 21.34
C ILE A 418 18.84 -21.34 20.61
N ILE A 419 19.26 -20.11 20.33
CA ILE A 419 18.47 -19.08 19.67
C ILE A 419 19.18 -18.58 18.41
N THR A 420 18.67 -18.85 17.20
CA THR A 420 19.32 -18.37 15.97
C THR A 420 18.60 -17.17 15.37
N PHE A 421 19.27 -16.03 15.25
CA PHE A 421 18.79 -14.87 14.52
C PHE A 421 19.26 -14.90 13.07
N ILE A 422 18.36 -14.79 12.10
CA ILE A 422 18.71 -14.68 10.68
C ILE A 422 18.36 -13.25 10.24
N PRO A 423 19.35 -12.38 9.97
CA PRO A 423 19.09 -11.09 9.36
C PRO A 423 18.65 -11.33 7.91
N ILE A 424 17.41 -10.96 7.57
CA ILE A 424 16.86 -11.17 6.22
C ILE A 424 16.91 -9.87 5.40
N PHE A 425 16.88 -8.72 6.05
CA PHE A 425 17.02 -7.44 5.37
C PHE A 425 17.80 -6.44 6.19
N VAL A 426 18.69 -5.74 5.49
CA VAL A 426 19.51 -4.67 6.02
C VAL A 426 19.48 -3.56 4.98
N SER A 427 19.05 -2.35 5.37
CA SER A 427 19.08 -1.17 4.50
C SER A 427 20.40 -1.09 3.71
N PRO A 428 20.42 -0.63 2.45
CA PRO A 428 21.65 -0.47 1.66
C PRO A 428 22.77 0.30 2.38
N ARG A 429 22.42 1.25 3.28
CA ARG A 429 23.39 1.99 4.11
C ARG A 429 23.98 1.19 5.28
N LEU A 430 23.30 0.13 5.71
CA LEU A 430 23.71 -0.78 6.77
C LEU A 430 24.36 -2.07 6.21
N GLN A 431 24.56 -2.18 4.89
CA GLN A 431 25.34 -3.24 4.25
C GLN A 431 26.83 -3.08 4.62
N GLY A 432 27.20 -3.52 5.83
CA GLY A 432 28.54 -3.46 6.40
C GLY A 432 29.11 -4.84 6.77
N GLN A 433 30.34 -4.84 7.29
CA GLN A 433 30.85 -6.01 8.00
C GLN A 433 30.16 -6.08 9.37
N TRP A 434 29.70 -7.26 9.72
CA TRP A 434 28.99 -7.51 10.97
C TRP A 434 29.99 -7.98 12.01
N ASP A 435 30.17 -7.19 13.07
CA ASP A 435 30.99 -7.59 14.20
C ASP A 435 30.09 -8.01 15.36
N PHE A 436 30.15 -9.30 15.67
CA PHE A 436 29.30 -9.88 16.72
C PHE A 436 30.06 -9.93 18.04
N HIS A 437 29.47 -9.35 19.08
CA HIS A 437 30.06 -9.33 20.41
C HIS A 437 29.15 -9.99 21.43
N ASN A 438 29.69 -11.02 22.06
CA ASN A 438 29.07 -11.65 23.20
C ASN A 438 29.23 -10.77 24.45
N LEU A 439 28.13 -10.52 25.15
CA LEU A 439 28.11 -9.65 26.32
C LEU A 439 28.03 -10.41 27.62
N TYR A 440 27.14 -11.40 27.72
CA TYR A 440 26.94 -12.17 28.94
C TYR A 440 26.14 -13.46 28.70
N GLY A 441 26.64 -14.59 29.21
CA GLY A 441 25.85 -15.81 29.43
C GLY A 441 25.45 -16.62 28.19
N GLY A 442 26.09 -16.41 27.03
CA GLY A 442 25.84 -17.20 25.82
C GLY A 442 27.05 -17.37 24.92
N ASP A 443 27.01 -18.20 23.87
CA ASP A 443 28.04 -18.24 22.81
C ASP A 443 27.45 -17.73 21.49
N ILE A 444 28.26 -17.01 20.70
CA ILE A 444 27.90 -16.56 19.35
C ILE A 444 28.66 -17.36 18.30
N LYS A 445 27.95 -17.99 17.37
CA LYS A 445 28.54 -18.66 16.20
C LYS A 445 27.98 -18.08 14.90
N PRO A 446 28.79 -17.36 14.10
CA PRO A 446 28.36 -16.90 12.77
C PRO A 446 28.31 -18.09 11.78
N ARG A 447 27.20 -18.26 11.06
CA ARG A 447 27.11 -19.21 9.93
C ARG A 447 27.22 -18.47 8.57
N SER A 448 28.19 -18.89 7.77
CA SER A 448 28.80 -18.14 6.65
C SER A 448 27.99 -18.03 5.34
N LEU A 449 26.70 -18.33 5.31
CA LEU A 449 25.90 -18.25 4.08
C LEU A 449 24.69 -17.31 4.15
N LEU A 450 24.25 -16.92 5.36
CA LEU A 450 23.10 -16.03 5.58
C LEU A 450 23.29 -15.08 6.78
N SER A 451 24.52 -14.92 7.29
CA SER A 451 24.84 -14.09 8.46
C SER A 451 23.98 -14.41 9.70
N ALA A 452 23.63 -15.69 9.89
CA ALA A 452 22.84 -16.12 11.03
C ALA A 452 23.64 -16.06 12.35
N ILE A 453 23.02 -15.55 13.42
CA ILE A 453 23.57 -15.31 14.76
C ILE A 453 22.92 -16.29 15.73
N THR A 454 23.62 -17.33 16.10
CA THR A 454 23.13 -18.22 17.15
C THR A 454 23.58 -17.72 18.51
N LEU A 455 22.66 -17.40 19.42
CA LEU A 455 22.88 -17.17 20.85
C LEU A 455 22.55 -18.46 21.59
N THR A 456 23.48 -18.97 22.39
CA THR A 456 23.15 -20.02 23.37
C THR A 456 22.91 -19.42 24.74
N THR A 457 22.11 -20.04 25.61
CA THR A 457 21.96 -19.59 27.02
C THR A 457 22.17 -20.75 27.98
N ASP A 458 22.89 -20.55 29.07
CA ASP A 458 22.96 -21.58 30.11
C ASP A 458 21.62 -21.67 30.87
N ALA A 459 21.25 -22.87 31.32
CA ALA A 459 19.90 -23.26 31.73
C ALA A 459 19.23 -22.43 32.85
N ASP A 460 19.97 -21.52 33.50
CA ASP A 460 19.56 -20.71 34.65
C ASP A 460 19.76 -19.18 34.47
N ASN A 461 20.21 -18.69 33.30
CA ASN A 461 20.62 -17.28 33.12
C ASN A 461 19.89 -16.51 32.01
N ILE A 462 19.81 -15.18 32.20
CA ILE A 462 19.50 -14.19 31.15
C ILE A 462 20.75 -14.05 30.28
N GLY A 463 20.68 -14.47 29.02
CA GLY A 463 21.73 -14.24 28.03
C GLY A 463 21.53 -12.88 27.35
N VAL A 464 22.57 -12.10 27.13
CA VAL A 464 22.49 -10.85 26.35
C VAL A 464 23.62 -10.85 25.33
N ALA A 465 23.30 -10.48 24.09
CA ALA A 465 24.25 -10.32 23.01
C ALA A 465 24.10 -8.96 22.34
N ALA A 466 25.21 -8.40 21.85
CA ALA A 466 25.18 -7.22 21.01
C ALA A 466 25.59 -7.57 19.58
N ILE A 467 24.79 -7.11 18.64
CA ILE A 467 25.14 -7.02 17.23
C ILE A 467 25.70 -5.62 17.02
N VAL A 468 26.97 -5.51 16.63
CA VAL A 468 27.58 -4.22 16.29
C VAL A 468 27.71 -4.15 14.77
N ILE A 469 27.18 -3.07 14.20
CA ILE A 469 27.22 -2.82 12.76
C ILE A 469 28.35 -1.82 12.49
N THR A 470 29.37 -2.26 11.75
CA THR A 470 30.51 -1.42 11.37
C THR A 470 30.46 -1.12 9.87
N ARG A 471 30.81 0.13 9.50
CA ARG A 471 30.91 0.51 8.08
C ARG A 471 32.23 0.02 7.50
N ALA A 472 32.18 -0.55 6.31
CA ALA A 472 33.37 -1.01 5.60
C ALA A 472 34.28 0.18 5.22
N GLY A 473 35.53 0.17 5.68
CA GLY A 473 36.54 1.21 5.46
C GLY A 473 37.93 0.76 5.94
N ARG A 474 38.98 1.59 5.77
CA ARG A 474 40.36 1.26 6.20
C ARG A 474 40.51 1.11 7.73
N VAL A 475 39.58 1.68 8.50
CA VAL A 475 39.45 1.50 9.96
C VAL A 475 37.97 1.27 10.24
N PRO A 476 37.56 0.13 10.83
CA PRO A 476 36.18 -0.11 11.18
C PRO A 476 35.76 0.87 12.28
N VAL A 477 34.78 1.72 11.99
CA VAL A 477 34.12 2.58 12.98
C VAL A 477 32.72 2.03 13.19
N PRO A 478 32.31 1.69 14.43
CA PRO A 478 30.95 1.26 14.70
C PRO A 478 30.01 2.43 14.44
N GLU A 479 29.04 2.26 13.54
CA GLU A 479 28.01 3.27 13.28
C GLU A 479 26.75 2.98 14.10
N PHE A 480 26.45 1.70 14.39
CA PHE A 480 25.25 1.27 15.12
C PHE A 480 25.49 0.03 15.98
N TYR A 481 24.68 -0.15 17.03
CA TYR A 481 24.58 -1.42 17.76
C TYR A 481 23.13 -1.77 18.09
N ILE A 482 22.85 -3.07 18.12
CA ILE A 482 21.58 -3.69 18.48
C ILE A 482 21.85 -4.66 19.62
N LEU A 483 21.21 -4.46 20.76
CA LEU A 483 21.27 -5.33 21.93
C LEU A 483 20.07 -6.27 21.93
N LEU A 484 20.35 -7.56 21.86
CA LEU A 484 19.38 -8.64 21.93
C LEU A 484 19.50 -9.33 23.28
N GLY A 485 18.39 -9.40 24.01
CA GLY A 485 18.28 -10.09 25.27
C GLY A 485 17.54 -11.40 25.10
N VAL A 486 17.91 -12.39 25.89
CA VAL A 486 17.33 -13.71 25.91
C VAL A 486 17.04 -14.09 27.36
N GLU A 487 15.80 -14.43 27.67
CA GLU A 487 15.34 -14.76 29.02
C GLU A 487 14.58 -16.09 28.99
N LYS A 488 15.01 -17.05 29.83
CA LYS A 488 14.27 -18.29 30.09
C LYS A 488 13.09 -18.00 31.03
N GLY A 489 11.89 -18.42 30.65
CA GLY A 489 10.69 -18.18 31.45
C GLY A 489 10.78 -18.89 32.80
N LYS A 490 10.46 -18.21 33.91
CA LYS A 490 10.56 -18.76 35.28
C LYS A 490 9.77 -20.05 35.51
N ASP A 491 8.70 -20.27 34.73
CA ASP A 491 7.81 -21.44 34.81
C ASP A 491 7.72 -22.21 33.48
N SER A 492 8.65 -22.00 32.55
CA SER A 492 8.63 -22.67 31.24
C SER A 492 10.02 -22.98 30.71
N ASP A 493 10.20 -24.17 30.13
CA ASP A 493 11.45 -24.55 29.44
C ASP A 493 11.72 -23.73 28.16
N TYR A 494 10.82 -22.81 27.80
CA TYR A 494 10.99 -21.92 26.66
C TYR A 494 11.88 -20.72 26.97
N VAL A 495 12.77 -20.45 26.02
CA VAL A 495 13.61 -19.25 25.99
C VAL A 495 12.95 -18.18 25.10
N THR A 496 12.84 -16.95 25.62
CA THR A 496 12.26 -15.80 24.91
C THR A 496 13.34 -14.80 24.52
N ALA A 497 13.36 -14.39 23.25
CA ALA A 497 14.21 -13.29 22.77
C ALA A 497 13.44 -11.96 22.80
N LYS A 498 14.12 -10.88 23.19
CA LYS A 498 13.59 -9.51 23.23
C LYS A 498 14.63 -8.53 22.69
N LEU A 499 14.20 -7.50 21.95
CA LEU A 499 15.08 -6.36 21.69
C LEU A 499 15.25 -5.57 22.98
N VAL A 500 16.49 -5.37 23.41
CA VAL A 500 16.82 -4.63 24.63
C VAL A 500 17.06 -3.16 24.32
N GLU A 501 17.81 -2.87 23.26
CA GLU A 501 18.16 -1.50 22.85
C GLU A 501 18.70 -1.50 21.41
N ALA A 502 18.51 -0.41 20.66
CA ALA A 502 19.20 -0.17 19.39
C ALA A 502 19.57 1.32 19.27
N ARG A 503 20.84 1.63 19.00
CA ARG A 503 21.35 3.03 18.95
C ARG A 503 22.51 3.23 17.97
N GLU A 504 22.68 4.49 17.54
CA GLU A 504 23.89 4.99 16.86
C GLU A 504 25.11 4.95 17.78
N ALA A 505 26.21 4.39 17.29
CA ALA A 505 27.51 4.42 17.94
C ALA A 505 28.32 5.61 17.39
N TRP A 506 28.53 6.63 18.21
CA TRP A 506 29.27 7.83 17.81
C TRP A 506 30.79 7.64 17.83
N SER A 507 31.28 6.57 18.50
CA SER A 507 32.69 6.17 18.56
C SER A 507 32.88 4.78 19.19
N ALA A 508 34.03 4.13 18.94
CA ALA A 508 34.41 2.87 19.59
C ALA A 508 34.52 2.97 21.12
N GLU A 509 34.95 4.14 21.65
CA GLU A 509 35.05 4.38 23.09
C GLU A 509 33.66 4.52 23.75
N GLY A 510 32.72 5.19 23.07
CA GLY A 510 31.33 5.30 23.50
C GLY A 510 30.64 3.93 23.56
N LEU A 511 30.84 3.10 22.53
CA LEU A 511 30.35 1.72 22.50
C LEU A 511 30.93 0.91 23.67
N GLY A 512 32.24 0.98 23.92
CA GLY A 512 32.90 0.28 25.03
C GLY A 512 32.33 0.65 26.41
N LYS A 513 32.04 1.93 26.65
CA LYS A 513 31.40 2.41 27.89
C LYS A 513 29.99 1.86 28.05
N THR A 514 29.16 1.93 27.01
CA THR A 514 27.79 1.39 27.04
C THR A 514 27.77 -0.12 27.28
N MET A 515 28.63 -0.85 26.58
CA MET A 515 28.76 -2.31 26.72
C MET A 515 29.20 -2.71 28.14
N THR A 516 30.09 -1.92 28.76
CA THR A 516 30.55 -2.13 30.14
C THR A 516 29.45 -1.86 31.16
N GLN A 517 28.67 -0.79 30.99
CA GLN A 517 27.54 -0.47 31.86
C GLN A 517 26.47 -1.57 31.82
N TRP A 518 26.20 -2.11 30.63
CA TRP A 518 25.25 -3.23 30.48
C TRP A 518 25.75 -4.51 31.12
N ARG A 519 27.02 -4.88 30.93
CA ARG A 519 27.63 -6.03 31.63
C ARG A 519 27.44 -5.94 33.15
N GLN A 520 27.62 -4.75 33.72
CA GLN A 520 27.41 -4.52 35.16
C GLN A 520 25.93 -4.62 35.57
N ARG A 521 24.99 -4.15 34.75
CA ARG A 521 23.55 -4.25 35.02
C ARG A 521 23.06 -5.70 35.01
N VAL A 522 23.51 -6.50 34.03
CA VAL A 522 23.14 -7.92 33.93
C VAL A 522 23.76 -8.73 35.07
N ALA A 523 25.05 -8.52 35.37
CA ALA A 523 25.76 -9.23 36.45
C ALA A 523 25.18 -8.94 37.85
N THR A 524 24.46 -7.83 38.05
CA THR A 524 23.87 -7.45 39.34
C THR A 524 22.42 -7.92 39.54
N GLY A 525 21.88 -8.73 38.62
CA GLY A 525 20.53 -9.30 38.74
C GLY A 525 19.39 -8.27 38.72
N ARG A 526 19.70 -7.00 38.42
CA ARG A 526 18.68 -5.97 38.20
C ARG A 526 18.09 -6.20 36.81
N SER A 527 17.05 -7.03 36.73
CA SER A 527 16.13 -7.05 35.59
C SER A 527 15.36 -5.73 35.55
N ALA A 528 16.02 -4.65 35.16
CA ALA A 528 15.37 -3.37 34.91
C ALA A 528 14.69 -3.43 33.53
N ILE A 529 13.63 -4.23 33.44
CA ILE A 529 12.57 -3.99 32.46
C ILE A 529 11.68 -2.93 33.10
N SER A 530 12.05 -1.66 32.95
CA SER A 530 11.12 -0.55 33.11
C SER A 530 11.61 0.61 32.27
N GLY A 531 10.96 0.80 31.11
CA GLY A 531 11.10 1.98 30.27
C GLY A 531 12.47 2.13 29.62
N ALA A 532 12.58 1.75 28.36
CA ALA A 532 13.61 2.37 27.52
C ALA A 532 13.32 3.88 27.49
N ASP A 533 14.28 4.71 27.89
CA ASP A 533 14.32 6.10 27.44
C ASP A 533 14.65 6.06 25.94
N TYR A 534 13.58 6.10 25.15
CA TYR A 534 13.60 6.13 23.70
C TYR A 534 14.13 7.49 23.24
N ASN A 535 15.44 7.59 23.02
CA ASN A 535 16.03 8.69 22.26
C ASN A 535 16.18 8.28 20.77
N ASP A 536 15.11 8.55 20.02
CA ASP A 536 14.98 9.13 18.66
C ASP A 536 15.76 8.67 17.41
N ASN A 537 16.71 7.74 17.39
CA ASN A 537 17.58 7.62 16.19
C ASN A 537 17.59 6.30 15.37
N LEU A 538 16.81 5.26 15.68
CA LEU A 538 16.81 4.04 14.84
C LEU A 538 15.43 3.36 14.73
N GLU A 539 15.02 3.04 13.50
CA GLU A 539 13.88 2.16 13.21
C GLU A 539 14.36 0.70 13.16
N LEU A 540 13.80 -0.17 14.01
CA LEU A 540 14.13 -1.58 14.02
C LEU A 540 12.84 -2.40 13.92
N ALA A 541 12.77 -3.27 12.91
CA ALA A 541 11.64 -4.16 12.71
C ALA A 541 12.02 -5.58 13.08
N MET A 542 11.73 -6.01 14.30
CA MET A 542 11.93 -7.40 14.67
C MET A 542 10.59 -8.12 14.71
N VAL A 543 10.42 -9.13 13.86
CA VAL A 543 9.27 -10.03 13.93
C VAL A 543 9.66 -11.21 14.82
N LEU A 544 9.37 -11.09 16.12
CA LEU A 544 9.60 -12.14 17.10
C LEU A 544 8.36 -13.04 17.16
N GLY A 545 8.49 -14.30 16.71
CA GLY A 545 7.37 -15.24 16.51
C GLY A 545 6.50 -15.61 17.73
N ARG A 546 6.70 -14.97 18.89
CA ARG A 546 5.82 -15.10 20.08
C ARG A 546 5.61 -13.80 20.86
N SER A 547 6.13 -12.65 20.43
CA SER A 547 5.85 -11.35 21.04
C SER A 547 4.99 -10.50 20.10
N THR A 548 4.02 -9.78 20.67
CA THR A 548 3.21 -8.76 19.98
C THR A 548 3.94 -7.43 19.77
N ASP A 549 5.21 -7.33 20.19
CA ASP A 549 5.94 -6.07 20.22
C ASP A 549 6.49 -5.70 18.84
N VAL A 550 5.77 -4.83 18.13
CA VAL A 550 6.27 -4.08 16.98
C VAL A 550 6.83 -2.76 17.48
N ILE A 551 8.14 -2.57 17.38
CA ILE A 551 8.79 -1.33 17.82
C ILE A 551 8.61 -0.27 16.74
N ARG A 552 8.02 0.87 17.12
CA ARG A 552 7.80 2.03 16.23
C ARG A 552 8.72 3.17 16.66
N SER A 553 9.46 3.73 15.71
CA SER A 553 10.13 5.04 15.82
C SER A 553 10.25 5.67 14.42
N THR A 554 10.76 6.89 14.30
CA THR A 554 10.29 7.91 13.35
C THR A 554 11.19 8.25 12.14
N ARG A 555 12.22 7.46 11.75
CA ARG A 555 13.04 7.68 10.51
C ARG A 555 13.72 6.42 9.86
N ASN A 556 13.62 6.34 8.52
CA ASN A 556 14.47 5.85 7.39
C ASN A 556 15.55 4.73 7.48
N TYR A 557 15.73 3.98 8.57
CA TYR A 557 16.64 2.81 8.58
C TYR A 557 15.86 1.54 8.93
N HIS A 558 15.97 0.46 8.16
CA HIS A 558 15.25 -0.78 8.45
C HIS A 558 16.20 -1.95 8.69
N PHE A 559 15.93 -2.69 9.75
CA PHE A 559 16.65 -3.89 10.15
C PHE A 559 15.63 -4.98 10.44
N LEU A 560 15.67 -6.08 9.68
CA LEU A 560 14.76 -7.21 9.85
C LEU A 560 15.53 -8.45 10.28
N CYS A 561 15.31 -8.88 11.52
CA CYS A 561 15.95 -10.05 12.10
C CYS A 561 14.88 -11.05 12.55
N PHE A 562 14.99 -12.31 12.12
CA PHE A 562 14.08 -13.40 12.50
C PHE A 562 14.75 -14.35 13.48
N TYR A 563 13.98 -14.94 14.40
CA TYR A 563 14.46 -15.91 15.39
C TYR A 563 14.01 -17.35 15.04
N GLU A 564 14.94 -18.31 15.09
CA GLU A 564 14.73 -19.76 15.03
C GLU A 564 15.03 -20.36 16.41
N GLY A 565 13.99 -20.80 17.12
CA GLY A 565 14.12 -21.64 18.31
C GLY A 565 14.26 -23.09 17.89
N GLY A 566 15.24 -23.80 18.46
CA GLY A 566 15.64 -25.14 18.01
C GLY A 566 14.49 -26.12 17.82
N VAL A 567 14.32 -26.63 16.59
CA VAL A 567 13.56 -27.86 16.32
C VAL A 567 14.54 -28.85 15.72
N ALA A 568 14.96 -29.85 16.51
CA ALA A 568 15.78 -30.94 16.01
C ALA A 568 14.99 -31.84 15.05
N HIS A 569 15.62 -32.19 13.94
CA HIS A 569 15.22 -33.29 13.06
C HIS A 569 15.14 -34.61 13.84
N SER A 570 13.99 -35.29 13.84
CA SER A 570 13.90 -36.71 14.20
C SER A 570 13.14 -37.51 13.14
N ALA A 571 13.72 -37.57 11.94
CA ALA A 571 13.49 -38.73 11.08
C ALA A 571 14.49 -39.83 11.45
N ALA A 572 14.00 -41.06 11.61
CA ALA A 572 14.73 -42.33 11.80
C ALA A 572 15.06 -42.77 13.25
N LYS A 573 14.04 -43.37 13.89
CA LYS A 573 14.07 -44.61 14.72
C LYS A 573 12.73 -44.61 15.47
N ILE A 574 11.77 -45.46 15.10
CA ILE A 574 11.47 -46.71 15.82
C ILE A 574 10.60 -47.57 14.89
N ALA A 575 11.17 -48.64 14.36
CA ALA A 575 10.41 -49.80 13.87
C ALA A 575 11.31 -51.05 14.03
N ARG A 576 11.57 -51.44 15.28
CA ARG A 576 12.06 -52.78 15.66
C ARG A 576 11.52 -53.15 17.04
N GLY A 577 10.82 -54.30 17.09
CA GLY A 577 10.39 -55.02 18.30
C GLY A 577 8.90 -54.85 18.60
N ARG A 578 8.01 -55.77 18.17
CA ARG A 578 7.56 -57.00 18.89
C ARG A 578 6.93 -56.64 20.26
N LEU A 579 5.68 -56.96 20.57
CA LEU A 579 4.83 -58.12 20.27
C LEU A 579 3.39 -57.69 19.96
#